data_AF-A0A5H2XSR7-F1
#
_entry.id   AF-A0A5H2XSR7-F1
#
_cell.length_a   1.000
_cell.length_b   1.000
_cell.length_c   1.000
_cell.angle_alpha   90.00
_cell.angle_beta   90.00
_cell.angle_gamma   90.00
#
_symmetry.space_group_name_H-M   'P 1'
#
loop_
_entity.id
_entity.type
_entity.pdbx_description
1 polymer ?
#
loop_
_entity_poly.entity_id
_entity_poly.type
_entity_poly.pdbx_seq_one_letter_code
_entity_poly.pdbx_strand_id
1 'polypeptide(L)'
;MAEDQIPKSKWEGKASADLEGSSAEQVWPLLADFCSLHKWFPDIATCYQVDGVPGQPGLIRYCARAPIDNDESTIKWAKEKLLSLIQSNGV
;
A
#
# COMPACT_ATOMS: atom_id res chain seq x y z
N MET A 1 -37.82 -22.74 -10.29
CA MET A 1 -36.50 -22.60 -10.90
C MET A 1 -35.64 -21.86 -9.89
N ALA A 2 -34.85 -22.58 -9.09
CA ALA A 2 -33.94 -21.99 -8.12
C ALA A 2 -32.61 -21.78 -8.84
N GLU A 3 -32.24 -20.52 -9.05
CA GLU A 3 -30.94 -20.15 -9.61
C GLU A 3 -29.89 -20.38 -8.51
N ASP A 4 -29.04 -21.39 -8.69
CA ASP A 4 -27.94 -21.68 -7.78
C ASP A 4 -26.97 -20.48 -7.70
N GLN A 5 -26.95 -19.83 -6.53
CA GLN A 5 -25.99 -18.80 -6.16
C GLN A 5 -24.63 -19.48 -5.91
N ILE A 6 -23.83 -19.74 -6.94
CA ILE A 6 -22.44 -20.16 -6.76
C ILE A 6 -21.69 -18.99 -6.11
N PRO A 7 -21.16 -19.13 -4.88
CA PRO A 7 -20.41 -18.06 -4.25
C PRO A 7 -19.17 -17.77 -5.11
N LYS A 8 -19.10 -16.56 -5.68
CA LYS A 8 -17.91 -16.10 -6.39
C LYS A 8 -16.74 -16.07 -5.41
N SER A 9 -15.77 -16.97 -5.61
CA SER A 9 -14.54 -17.00 -4.83
C SER A 9 -13.84 -15.64 -4.91
N LYS A 10 -13.27 -15.19 -3.79
CA LYS A 10 -12.48 -13.97 -3.74
C LYS A 10 -11.10 -14.23 -4.34
N TRP A 11 -10.56 -13.24 -5.03
CA TRP A 11 -9.18 -13.26 -5.49
C TRP A 11 -8.24 -13.00 -4.32
N GLU A 12 -7.24 -13.87 -4.16
CA GLU A 12 -6.19 -13.77 -3.14
C GLU A 12 -4.82 -14.00 -3.80
N GLY A 13 -3.79 -13.30 -3.32
CA GLY A 13 -2.43 -13.40 -3.86
C GLY A 13 -1.39 -12.87 -2.89
N LYS A 14 -0.15 -13.33 -3.04
CA LYS A 14 1.01 -12.91 -2.26
C LYS A 14 2.21 -12.69 -3.19
N ALA A 15 2.95 -11.61 -2.96
CA ALA A 15 4.22 -11.33 -3.63
C ALA A 15 5.33 -11.11 -2.58
N SER A 16 6.57 -11.40 -2.96
CA SER A 16 7.77 -11.19 -2.14
C SER A 16 8.96 -10.87 -3.04
N ALA A 17 9.92 -10.12 -2.49
CA ALA A 17 11.20 -9.83 -3.13
C ALA A 17 12.29 -9.83 -2.07
N ASP A 18 13.47 -10.33 -2.41
CA ASP A 18 14.64 -10.30 -1.53
C ASP A 18 15.34 -8.96 -1.64
N LEU A 19 15.73 -8.39 -0.50
CA LEU A 19 16.46 -7.13 -0.42
C LEU A 19 17.81 -7.39 0.25
N GLU A 20 18.88 -7.37 -0.55
CA GLU A 20 20.24 -7.55 -0.06
C GLU A 20 20.80 -6.24 0.52
N GLY A 21 21.67 -6.35 1.53
CA GLY A 21 22.43 -5.23 2.07
C GLY A 21 21.71 -4.32 3.07
N SER A 22 20.45 -4.62 3.42
CA SER A 22 19.69 -3.91 4.46
C SER A 22 19.05 -4.90 5.44
N SER A 23 19.10 -4.62 6.74
CA SER A 23 18.41 -5.44 7.74
C SER A 23 16.92 -5.10 7.82
N ALA A 24 16.13 -6.00 8.41
CA ALA A 24 14.69 -5.78 8.60
C ALA A 24 14.43 -4.51 9.45
N GLU A 25 15.26 -4.26 10.46
CA GLU A 25 15.18 -3.11 11.36
C GLU A 25 15.49 -1.79 10.64
N GLN A 26 16.34 -1.83 9.61
CA GLN A 26 16.63 -0.65 8.78
C GLN A 26 15.51 -0.36 7.79
N VAL A 27 14.87 -1.40 7.26
CA VAL A 27 13.84 -1.29 6.22
C VAL A 27 12.47 -1.00 6.82
N TRP A 28 12.13 -1.60 7.96
CA TRP A 28 10.80 -1.49 8.56
C TRP A 28 10.33 -0.05 8.79
N PRO A 29 11.15 0.88 9.33
CA PRO A 29 10.76 2.28 9.48
C PRO A 29 10.34 2.95 8.16
N LEU A 30 10.95 2.55 7.03
CA LEU A 30 10.65 3.10 5.71
C LEU A 30 9.27 2.64 5.20
N LEU A 31 8.90 1.39 5.49
CA LEU A 31 7.60 0.81 5.15
C LEU A 31 6.49 1.24 6.14
N ALA A 32 6.85 1.39 7.42
CA ALA A 32 5.95 1.84 8.48
C ALA A 32 5.53 3.31 8.32
N ASP A 33 6.34 4.12 7.62
CA ASP A 33 5.93 5.45 7.15
C ASP A 33 4.92 5.33 6.00
N PHE A 34 3.69 4.95 6.38
CA PHE A 34 2.58 4.58 5.51
C PHE A 34 2.26 5.60 4.41
N CYS A 35 2.49 6.90 4.67
CA CYS A 35 2.17 7.99 3.74
C CYS A 35 3.35 8.38 2.83
N SER A 36 4.55 7.84 3.04
CA SER A 36 5.74 8.19 2.25
C SER A 36 6.11 7.14 1.18
N LEU A 37 5.18 6.27 0.80
CA LEU A 37 5.46 5.15 -0.12
C LEU A 37 6.07 5.60 -1.46
N HIS A 38 5.70 6.79 -1.94
CA HIS A 38 6.21 7.41 -3.16
C HIS A 38 7.73 7.69 -3.14
N LYS A 39 8.37 7.70 -1.96
CA LYS A 39 9.83 7.89 -1.84
C LYS A 39 10.62 6.64 -2.20
N TRP A 40 9.98 5.47 -2.16
CA TRP A 40 10.66 4.17 -2.27
C TRP A 40 10.20 3.37 -3.49
N PHE A 41 8.98 3.62 -3.98
CA PHE A 41 8.39 2.90 -5.10
C PHE A 41 8.27 3.83 -6.32
N PRO A 42 9.10 3.63 -7.38
CA PRO A 42 9.18 4.55 -8.51
C PRO A 42 7.87 4.67 -9.29
N ASP A 43 7.05 3.61 -9.28
CA ASP A 43 5.74 3.59 -9.94
C ASP A 43 4.70 4.48 -9.25
N ILE A 44 4.98 5.01 -8.06
CA ILE A 44 4.04 5.84 -7.29
C ILE A 44 4.42 7.31 -7.42
N ALA A 45 3.59 8.09 -8.12
CA ALA A 45 3.84 9.52 -8.32
C ALA A 45 3.61 10.34 -7.04
N THR A 46 2.59 10.00 -6.27
CA THR A 46 2.29 10.72 -5.03
C THR A 46 1.64 9.83 -4.00
N CYS A 47 1.97 10.07 -2.74
CA CYS A 47 1.34 9.44 -1.58
C CYS A 47 1.38 10.43 -0.42
N TYR A 48 0.23 10.74 0.18
CA TYR A 48 0.15 11.70 1.29
C TYR A 48 -1.07 11.44 2.19
N GLN A 49 -1.00 11.95 3.41
CA GLN A 49 -2.08 11.86 4.40
C GLN A 49 -3.28 12.71 3.99
N VAL A 50 -4.48 12.15 4.13
CA VAL A 50 -5.76 12.84 3.92
C VAL A 50 -6.51 13.03 5.24
N ASP A 51 -6.41 12.08 6.17
CA ASP A 51 -7.11 12.12 7.46
C ASP A 51 -6.44 11.20 8.49
N GLY A 52 -6.73 11.37 9.78
CA GLY A 52 -6.22 10.57 10.89
C GLY A 52 -4.87 11.04 11.44
N VAL A 53 -4.18 10.18 12.18
CA VAL A 53 -2.89 10.49 12.83
C VAL A 53 -1.80 9.57 12.26
N PRO A 54 -0.64 10.12 11.82
CA PRO A 54 0.49 9.32 11.33
C PRO A 54 0.85 8.16 12.27
N GLY A 55 1.03 6.96 11.70
CA GLY A 55 1.43 5.76 12.43
C GLY A 55 0.32 5.08 13.27
N GLN A 56 -0.91 5.60 13.26
CA GLN A 56 -2.01 5.02 14.04
C GLN A 56 -3.09 4.36 13.16
N PRO A 57 -3.71 3.25 13.59
CA PRO A 57 -4.90 2.72 12.96
C PRO A 57 -5.97 3.80 12.79
N GLY A 58 -6.55 3.88 11.59
CA GLY A 58 -7.48 4.94 11.23
C GLY A 58 -6.92 5.96 10.25
N LEU A 59 -5.59 6.10 10.15
CA LEU A 59 -4.92 6.95 9.17
C LEU A 59 -5.38 6.63 7.74
N ILE A 60 -5.69 7.66 6.95
CA ILE A 60 -6.09 7.53 5.55
C ILE A 60 -5.05 8.22 4.67
N ARG A 61 -4.55 7.50 3.67
CA ARG A 61 -3.69 8.06 2.61
C ARG A 61 -4.42 8.15 1.28
N TYR A 62 -4.05 9.14 0.48
CA TYR A 62 -4.26 9.12 -0.98
C TYR A 62 -2.96 8.67 -1.64
N CYS A 63 -3.06 7.75 -2.59
CA CYS A 63 -1.92 7.23 -3.34
C CYS A 63 -2.28 7.18 -4.82
N ALA A 64 -1.39 7.65 -5.70
CA ALA A 64 -1.60 7.61 -7.14
C ALA A 64 -0.35 7.16 -7.87
N ARG A 65 -0.58 6.36 -8.91
CA ARG A 65 0.48 5.85 -9.79
C ARG A 65 1.01 6.96 -10.70
N ALA A 66 2.28 6.89 -11.05
CA ALA A 66 2.81 7.65 -12.17
C ALA A 66 2.11 7.23 -13.48
N PRO A 67 1.88 8.18 -14.41
CA PRO A 67 1.46 7.83 -15.76
C PRO A 67 2.48 6.87 -16.38
N ILE A 68 1.99 5.84 -17.06
CA ILE A 68 2.83 5.01 -17.94
C ILE A 68 2.47 5.39 -19.36
N ASP A 69 3.50 5.56 -20.20
CA ASP A 69 3.46 6.09 -21.56
C ASP A 69 2.19 5.75 -22.38
N ASN A 70 1.77 6.73 -23.19
CA ASN A 70 0.65 6.79 -24.14
C ASN A 70 -0.80 6.81 -23.59
N ASP A 71 -1.02 6.58 -22.29
CA ASP A 71 -2.36 6.73 -21.69
C ASP A 71 -2.34 7.68 -20.48
N GLU A 72 -2.02 8.95 -20.75
CA GLU A 72 -2.08 10.04 -19.78
C GLU A 72 -3.52 10.36 -19.32
N SER A 73 -4.53 9.72 -19.94
CA SER A 73 -5.94 10.06 -19.71
C SER A 73 -6.47 9.56 -18.37
N THR A 74 -5.86 8.52 -17.78
CA THR A 74 -6.39 7.85 -16.59
C THR A 74 -5.37 7.70 -15.48
N ILE A 75 -5.52 8.52 -14.44
CA ILE A 75 -4.76 8.38 -13.20
C ILE A 75 -5.35 7.23 -12.39
N LYS A 76 -4.56 6.18 -12.15
CA LYS A 76 -4.90 5.13 -11.19
C LYS A 76 -4.54 5.60 -9.78
N TRP A 77 -5.55 5.69 -8.92
CA TRP A 77 -5.39 6.13 -7.55
C TRP A 77 -6.25 5.32 -6.58
N ALA A 78 -5.89 5.37 -5.30
CA ALA A 78 -6.64 4.77 -4.21
C ALA A 78 -6.63 5.68 -2.97
N LYS A 79 -7.69 5.57 -2.17
CA LYS A 79 -7.69 6.00 -0.77
C LYS A 79 -7.63 4.76 0.10
N GLU A 80 -6.60 4.68 0.92
CA GLU A 80 -6.31 3.48 1.71
C GLU A 80 -6.29 3.84 3.19
N LYS A 81 -6.98 3.02 4.00
CA LYS A 81 -7.05 3.18 5.45
C LYS A 81 -6.11 2.18 6.12
N LEU A 82 -5.25 2.67 7.01
CA LEU A 82 -4.41 1.85 7.86
C LEU A 82 -5.28 1.16 8.91
N LEU A 83 -5.39 -0.17 8.84
CA LEU A 83 -6.20 -0.96 9.78
C LEU A 83 -5.37 -1.46 10.97
N SER A 84 -4.12 -1.81 10.72
CA SER A 84 -3.18 -2.25 11.73
C SER A 84 -1.76 -1.89 11.32
N LEU A 85 -0.90 -1.65 12.31
CA LEU A 85 0.53 -1.48 12.14
C LEU A 85 1.19 -2.18 13.31
N ILE A 86 2.09 -3.11 13.02
CA ILE A 86 2.86 -3.81 14.04
C ILE A 86 4.15 -3.03 14.22
N GLN A 87 4.50 -2.64 15.44
CA GLN A 87 5.84 -2.07 15.66
C GLN A 87 6.87 -3.20 15.63
N SER A 88 8.02 -2.95 15.00
CA SER A 88 9.19 -3.82 15.14
C SER A 88 9.69 -3.68 16.58
N ASN A 89 9.12 -4.44 17.50
CA ASN A 89 9.77 -4.66 18.78
C ASN A 89 11.03 -5.48 18.46
N GLY A 90 12.20 -4.92 18.79
CA GLY A 90 13.49 -5.59 18.59
C GLY A 90 13.43 -7.02 19.11
N VAL A 91 13.73 -7.97 18.23
CA VAL A 91 14.12 -9.33 18.61
C VAL A 91 15.60 -9.30 18.98
#